data_AF-A0A9D1GC80-F1
#
_entry.id   AF-A0A9D1GC80-F1
#
_cell.length_a   1.000
_cell.length_b   1.000
_cell.length_c   1.000
_cell.angle_alpha   90.00
_cell.angle_beta   90.00
_cell.angle_gamma   90.00
#
_symmetry.space_group_name_H-M   'P 1'
#
loop_
_entity.id
_entity.type
_entity.pdbx_description
1 polymer ?
#
loop_
_entity_poly.entity_id
_entity_poly.type
_entity_poly.pdbx_seq_one_letter_code
_entity_poly.pdbx_strand_id
1 'polypeptide(L)'
;MIKPNVTSWRSINVSNAFNVSLKMNDEGNRYGFNETADTHMMKNSEWALVAYLSQSKYGKLGNTDFTGVNKEIYQNKSDQYITGCSYGSPSNSNTDYGCQYQYNTDINGTGASATGNIYGIYDMSGGTLEYTMANYNDIIADSGFTIIPESKYYYKYTSIDVSLACNGSACLSHGLSETSGWYNDYSNMLNEIHPWLLNGGWYGSYNFLSGLYYYSSADDSGVSNSVYSFRLVATIR
;
A
#
# COMPACT_ATOMS: atom_id res chain seq x y z
N MET A 1 2.06 6.45 -12.01
CA MET A 1 2.67 7.58 -11.28
C MET A 1 1.58 8.24 -10.43
N ILE A 2 1.73 8.20 -9.11
CA ILE A 2 0.80 8.89 -8.20
C ILE A 2 1.14 10.38 -8.25
N LYS A 3 0.15 11.20 -8.60
CA LYS A 3 0.29 12.66 -8.64
C LYS A 3 -0.02 13.17 -7.22
N PRO A 4 0.84 13.98 -6.57
CA PRO A 4 0.50 14.56 -5.28
C PRO A 4 -0.58 15.65 -5.41
N ASN A 5 -1.22 16.00 -4.28
CA ASN A 5 -2.24 17.06 -4.18
C ASN A 5 -3.48 16.83 -5.06
N VAL A 6 -3.84 15.57 -5.33
CA VAL A 6 -5.12 15.20 -5.94
C VAL A 6 -5.79 14.10 -5.12
N THR A 7 -7.09 13.91 -5.31
CA THR A 7 -7.81 12.82 -4.66
C THR A 7 -7.39 11.46 -5.24
N SER A 8 -7.12 10.47 -4.37
CA SER A 8 -6.85 9.09 -4.75
C SER A 8 -7.98 8.51 -5.61
N TRP A 9 -7.63 7.69 -6.60
CA TRP A 9 -8.62 6.92 -7.34
C TRP A 9 -9.13 5.76 -6.49
N ARG A 10 -10.37 5.88 -6.02
CA ARG A 10 -11.03 4.92 -5.14
C ARG A 10 -12.29 4.33 -5.78
N SER A 11 -13.03 3.54 -5.01
CA SER A 11 -14.30 2.92 -5.46
C SER A 11 -14.08 2.05 -6.69
N ILE A 12 -13.05 1.21 -6.62
CA ILE A 12 -12.63 0.31 -7.67
C ILE A 12 -12.41 -1.08 -7.07
N ASN A 13 -12.91 -2.11 -7.75
CA ASN A 13 -12.69 -3.49 -7.34
C ASN A 13 -11.32 -3.99 -7.83
N VAL A 14 -10.86 -5.12 -7.30
CA VAL A 14 -9.51 -5.65 -7.60
C VAL A 14 -9.32 -5.90 -9.09
N SER A 15 -10.32 -6.47 -9.79
CA SER A 15 -10.20 -6.77 -11.21
C SER A 15 -10.06 -5.52 -12.07
N ASN A 16 -10.83 -4.47 -11.79
CA ASN A 16 -10.71 -3.22 -12.52
C ASN A 16 -9.36 -2.53 -12.22
N ALA A 17 -8.92 -2.52 -10.96
CA ALA A 17 -7.61 -1.99 -10.57
C ALA A 17 -6.47 -2.70 -11.31
N PHE A 18 -6.52 -4.04 -11.38
CA PHE A 18 -5.58 -4.84 -12.16
C PHE A 18 -5.60 -4.47 -13.65
N ASN A 19 -6.78 -4.44 -14.27
CA ASN A 19 -6.91 -4.18 -15.70
C ASN A 19 -6.44 -2.77 -16.10
N VAL A 20 -6.78 -1.74 -15.33
CA VAL A 20 -6.31 -0.37 -15.63
C VAL A 20 -4.80 -0.22 -15.45
N SER A 21 -4.19 -1.08 -14.62
CA SER A 21 -2.74 -1.12 -14.45
C SER A 21 -2.03 -1.67 -15.69
N LEU A 22 -2.58 -2.71 -16.31
CA LEU A 22 -2.03 -3.28 -17.55
C LEU A 22 -2.16 -2.31 -18.73
N LYS A 23 -3.25 -1.53 -18.78
CA LYS A 23 -3.51 -0.55 -19.85
C LYS A 23 -2.51 0.60 -19.93
N MET A 24 -1.59 0.71 -18.97
CA MET A 24 -0.48 1.67 -19.08
C MET A 24 0.49 1.31 -20.22
N ASN A 25 0.50 0.07 -20.69
CA ASN A 25 1.25 -0.35 -21.87
C ASN A 25 0.52 -0.16 -23.20
N ASP A 26 -0.77 0.22 -23.17
CA ASP A 26 -1.54 0.45 -24.39
C ASP A 26 -0.94 1.59 -25.21
N GLU A 27 -1.00 1.47 -26.53
CA GLU A 27 -0.58 2.53 -27.45
C GLU A 27 -1.36 3.83 -27.18
N GLY A 28 -0.64 4.96 -27.14
CA GLY A 28 -1.25 6.27 -26.86
C GLY A 28 -1.55 6.54 -25.37
N ASN A 29 -1.07 5.72 -24.45
CA ASN A 29 -1.15 6.04 -23.02
C ASN A 29 -0.41 7.36 -22.70
N ARG A 30 -0.91 8.09 -21.69
CA ARG A 30 -0.39 9.41 -21.29
C ARG A 30 0.92 9.36 -20.49
N TYR A 31 1.44 8.17 -20.18
CA TYR A 31 2.58 7.97 -19.29
C TYR A 31 3.87 7.66 -20.06
N GLY A 32 3.78 7.42 -21.37
CA GLY A 32 4.93 7.14 -22.23
C GLY A 32 5.50 5.73 -22.06
N PHE A 33 4.79 4.82 -21.38
CA PHE A 33 5.15 3.41 -21.36
C PHE A 33 4.77 2.75 -22.70
N ASN A 34 5.34 1.58 -22.95
CA ASN A 34 5.06 0.75 -24.10
C ASN A 34 5.26 -0.71 -23.70
N GLU A 35 5.14 -1.62 -24.66
CA GLU A 35 5.30 -3.06 -24.47
C GLU A 35 6.64 -3.54 -23.89
N THR A 36 7.67 -2.69 -23.80
CA THR A 36 8.94 -3.03 -23.13
C THR A 36 8.90 -2.82 -21.62
N ALA A 37 7.89 -2.10 -21.10
CA ALA A 37 7.63 -2.00 -19.68
C ALA A 37 6.68 -3.12 -19.23
N ASP A 38 6.87 -3.64 -18.02
CA ASP A 38 5.86 -4.47 -17.36
C ASP A 38 5.15 -3.60 -16.32
N THR A 39 3.97 -3.11 -16.70
CA THR A 39 3.07 -2.34 -15.85
C THR A 39 2.01 -3.25 -15.24
N HIS A 40 1.84 -3.21 -13.93
CA HIS A 40 0.89 -4.03 -13.20
C HIS A 40 0.45 -3.36 -11.90
N MET A 41 -0.60 -3.91 -11.31
CA MET A 41 -1.02 -3.53 -9.97
C MET A 41 -0.03 -4.08 -8.96
N MET A 42 0.32 -3.27 -7.96
CA MET A 42 1.35 -3.58 -6.97
C MET A 42 1.12 -4.95 -6.31
N LYS A 43 2.14 -5.79 -6.32
CA LYS A 43 2.17 -7.05 -5.56
C LYS A 43 2.59 -6.79 -4.12
N ASN A 44 2.25 -7.72 -3.25
CA ASN A 44 2.57 -7.56 -1.83
C ASN A 44 4.09 -7.56 -1.53
N SER A 45 4.90 -8.27 -2.32
CA SER A 45 6.37 -8.18 -2.21
C SER A 45 6.91 -6.79 -2.59
N GLU A 46 6.24 -6.07 -3.49
CA GLU A 46 6.64 -4.71 -3.88
C GLU A 46 6.27 -3.68 -2.82
N TRP A 47 5.16 -3.90 -2.11
CA TRP A 47 4.86 -3.15 -0.89
C TRP A 47 5.95 -3.36 0.18
N ALA A 48 6.36 -4.62 0.39
CA ALA A 48 7.43 -4.97 1.32
C ALA A 48 8.79 -4.38 0.93
N LEU A 49 9.09 -4.24 -0.37
CA LEU A 49 10.29 -3.54 -0.82
C LEU A 49 10.29 -2.07 -0.39
N VAL A 50 9.15 -1.39 -0.39
CA VAL A 50 9.04 -0.02 0.16
C VAL A 50 9.25 -0.03 1.68
N ALA A 51 8.75 -1.06 2.37
CA ALA A 51 8.99 -1.27 3.79
C ALA A 51 10.47 -1.41 4.14
N TYR A 52 11.19 -2.22 3.36
CA TYR A 52 12.64 -2.40 3.51
C TYR A 52 13.42 -1.15 3.11
N LEU A 53 13.01 -0.44 2.05
CA LEU A 53 13.60 0.84 1.72
C LEU A 53 13.49 1.79 2.90
N SER A 54 12.30 1.97 3.46
CA SER A 54 12.06 2.87 4.60
C SER A 54 12.91 2.52 5.82
N GLN A 55 13.15 1.23 6.08
CA GLN A 55 13.98 0.75 7.19
C GLN A 55 15.46 0.58 6.85
N SER A 56 15.87 0.96 5.64
CA SER A 56 17.29 0.92 5.26
C SER A 56 18.02 2.18 5.66
N LYS A 57 19.36 2.12 5.64
CA LYS A 57 20.23 3.31 5.75
C LYS A 57 20.03 4.35 4.63
N TYR A 58 19.30 4.00 3.57
CA TYR A 58 19.00 4.88 2.44
C TYR A 58 17.55 5.39 2.46
N GLY A 59 16.68 4.86 3.32
CA GLY A 59 15.33 5.36 3.51
C GLY A 59 15.19 6.21 4.76
N LYS A 60 13.96 6.34 5.23
CA LYS A 60 13.61 7.23 6.34
C LYS A 60 14.35 6.87 7.64
N LEU A 61 14.62 5.59 7.88
CA LEU A 61 15.42 5.16 9.03
C LEU A 61 16.85 5.71 8.98
N GLY A 62 17.47 5.81 7.79
CA GLY A 62 18.81 6.36 7.61
C GLY A 62 18.88 7.89 7.58
N ASN A 63 17.76 8.56 7.36
CA ASN A 63 17.71 10.02 7.27
C ASN A 63 17.96 10.67 8.65
N THR A 64 18.93 11.58 8.71
CA THR A 64 19.37 12.24 9.95
C THR A 64 18.44 13.33 10.45
N ASP A 65 17.54 13.82 9.60
CA ASP A 65 16.58 14.87 9.97
C ASP A 65 15.49 14.31 10.90
N PHE A 66 15.27 12.99 10.88
CA PHE A 66 14.28 12.30 11.70
C PHE A 66 14.95 11.50 12.83
N THR A 67 14.32 11.51 14.01
CA THR A 67 14.83 10.80 15.20
C THR A 67 13.72 10.06 15.94
N GLY A 68 14.09 8.98 16.64
CA GLY A 68 13.15 8.19 17.44
C GLY A 68 11.93 7.72 16.62
N VAL A 69 10.73 7.92 17.18
CA VAL A 69 9.46 7.57 16.55
C VAL A 69 9.24 8.28 15.21
N ASN A 70 9.83 9.46 14.99
CA ASN A 70 9.66 10.22 13.75
C ASN A 70 10.31 9.55 12.53
N LYS A 71 11.07 8.46 12.71
CA LYS A 71 11.58 7.62 11.62
C LYS A 71 10.52 6.72 10.99
N GLU A 72 9.37 6.54 11.63
CA GLU A 72 8.19 5.91 11.05
C GLU A 72 7.50 6.88 10.06
N ILE A 73 6.92 6.38 8.97
CA ILE A 73 6.24 7.20 7.96
C ILE A 73 5.04 7.93 8.57
N TYR A 74 4.92 9.24 8.28
CA TYR A 74 3.84 10.06 8.80
C TYR A 74 2.51 9.71 8.15
N GLN A 75 1.45 9.72 8.96
CA GLN A 75 0.10 9.41 8.52
C GLN A 75 -0.43 10.49 7.55
N ASN A 76 -1.10 10.04 6.51
CA ASN A 76 -2.03 10.85 5.72
C ASN A 76 -3.42 10.78 6.38
N LYS A 77 -3.90 11.88 6.97
CA LYS A 77 -5.22 11.96 7.60
C LYS A 77 -6.25 12.74 6.76
N SER A 78 -6.03 12.85 5.45
CA SER A 78 -6.96 13.53 4.56
C SER A 78 -8.24 12.71 4.38
N ASP A 79 -9.34 13.18 4.96
CA ASP A 79 -10.70 12.67 4.75
C ASP A 79 -11.26 12.97 3.34
N GLN A 80 -10.59 13.87 2.61
CA GLN A 80 -10.76 14.10 1.18
C GLN A 80 -9.86 13.19 0.33
N TYR A 81 -9.12 12.27 0.96
CA TYR A 81 -8.24 11.28 0.33
C TYR A 81 -7.22 11.92 -0.60
N ILE A 82 -6.69 13.07 -0.22
CA ILE A 82 -5.70 13.79 -1.01
C ILE A 82 -4.35 13.09 -0.85
N THR A 83 -3.76 12.66 -1.96
CA THR A 83 -2.43 12.03 -2.01
C THR A 83 -1.32 13.03 -1.68
N GLY A 84 -0.23 12.56 -1.10
CA GLY A 84 0.91 13.39 -0.71
C GLY A 84 0.63 14.29 0.49
N CYS A 85 -0.39 13.97 1.29
CA CYS A 85 -0.67 14.68 2.52
C CYS A 85 0.07 14.07 3.70
N SER A 86 0.42 14.92 4.65
CA SER A 86 0.97 14.49 5.93
C SER A 86 0.26 15.20 7.06
N TYR A 87 0.04 14.47 8.14
CA TYR A 87 -0.36 15.02 9.42
C TYR A 87 0.81 15.72 10.14
N GLY A 88 2.06 15.39 9.81
CA GLY A 88 3.25 15.87 10.53
C GLY A 88 3.71 14.98 11.70
N SER A 89 3.12 13.79 11.84
CA SER A 89 3.48 12.79 12.86
C SER A 89 3.23 11.36 12.33
N PRO A 90 4.02 10.35 12.76
CA PRO A 90 3.79 8.93 12.43
C PRO A 90 2.48 8.38 12.97
N SER A 91 2.05 8.86 14.14
CA SER A 91 0.84 8.40 14.78
C SER A 91 0.12 9.54 15.48
N ASN A 92 -1.20 9.56 15.35
CA ASN A 92 -2.03 10.46 16.15
C ASN A 92 -3.46 9.93 16.33
N SER A 93 -3.92 9.89 17.57
CA SER A 93 -5.31 9.60 17.95
C SER A 93 -6.28 10.76 17.70
N ASN A 94 -5.77 11.95 17.34
CA ASN A 94 -6.60 13.12 17.05
C ASN A 94 -7.49 12.91 15.81
N THR A 95 -8.66 13.53 15.83
CA THR A 95 -9.68 13.50 14.76
C THR A 95 -9.66 14.76 13.89
N ASP A 96 -8.57 15.54 13.97
CA ASP A 96 -8.29 16.63 13.04
C ASP A 96 -7.92 16.07 11.66
N TYR A 97 -8.95 15.75 10.88
CA TYR A 97 -8.80 15.22 9.53
C TYR A 97 -8.50 16.34 8.54
N GLY A 98 -7.59 16.05 7.61
CA GLY A 98 -7.18 17.02 6.61
C GLY A 98 -5.80 16.75 6.03
N CYS A 99 -5.32 17.73 5.27
CA CYS A 99 -3.98 17.75 4.71
C CYS A 99 -3.19 18.85 5.43
N GLN A 100 -2.71 18.56 6.65
CA GLN A 100 -2.03 19.54 7.51
C GLN A 100 -0.76 20.08 6.83
N TYR A 101 -0.03 19.19 6.17
CA TYR A 101 1.17 19.51 5.41
C TYR A 101 1.14 18.83 4.04
N GLN A 102 1.55 19.56 3.01
CA GLN A 102 1.74 18.99 1.69
C GLN A 102 3.08 18.25 1.63
N TYR A 103 3.22 17.31 0.71
CA TYR A 103 4.39 16.42 0.56
C TYR A 103 5.74 17.15 0.56
N ASN A 104 5.77 18.40 0.09
CA ASN A 104 6.95 19.25 -0.08
C ASN A 104 7.15 20.29 1.04
N THR A 105 6.40 20.22 2.15
CA THR A 105 6.53 21.16 3.28
C THR A 105 7.55 20.65 4.31
N ASP A 106 8.83 21.00 4.17
CA ASP A 106 9.93 20.66 5.11
C ASP A 106 9.80 19.24 5.73
N ILE A 107 10.23 19.05 6.98
CA ILE A 107 10.17 17.76 7.68
C ILE A 107 8.74 17.27 7.94
N ASN A 108 7.79 18.19 8.09
CA ASN A 108 6.40 17.87 8.42
C ASN A 108 5.67 17.21 7.25
N GLY A 109 5.95 17.63 6.02
CA GLY A 109 5.44 17.05 4.79
C GLY A 109 6.25 15.85 4.33
N THR A 110 7.58 16.01 4.26
CA THR A 110 8.48 14.94 3.78
C THR A 110 8.52 13.74 4.71
N GLY A 111 8.10 13.89 5.97
CA GLY A 111 7.92 12.77 6.88
C GLY A 111 6.89 11.74 6.42
N ALA A 112 5.95 12.07 5.53
CA ALA A 112 5.03 11.08 4.96
C ALA A 112 5.65 10.24 3.82
N SER A 113 6.94 10.43 3.52
CA SER A 113 7.65 9.65 2.51
C SER A 113 8.48 8.51 3.11
N ALA A 114 8.69 7.44 2.33
CA ALA A 114 9.56 6.32 2.69
C ALA A 114 11.05 6.69 2.85
N THR A 115 11.47 7.89 2.47
CA THR A 115 12.88 8.34 2.54
C THR A 115 13.09 9.56 3.44
N GLY A 116 12.02 10.20 3.90
CA GLY A 116 12.08 11.49 4.57
C GLY A 116 12.46 12.66 3.64
N ASN A 117 12.20 12.56 2.33
CA ASN A 117 12.43 13.64 1.37
C ASN A 117 11.34 13.68 0.29
N ILE A 118 11.34 14.74 -0.52
CA ILE A 118 10.29 14.99 -1.55
C ILE A 118 10.22 13.93 -2.67
N TYR A 119 11.20 13.04 -2.77
CA TYR A 119 11.32 12.04 -3.84
C TYR A 119 10.99 10.62 -3.37
N GLY A 120 10.69 10.44 -2.09
CA GLY A 120 10.29 9.13 -1.56
C GLY A 120 8.90 8.69 -2.04
N ILE A 121 8.51 7.49 -1.61
CA ILE A 121 7.17 6.96 -1.85
C ILE A 121 6.25 7.46 -0.74
N TYR A 122 5.14 8.10 -1.10
CA TYR A 122 4.14 8.67 -0.20
C TYR A 122 2.88 7.80 -0.09
N ASP A 123 2.01 8.18 0.85
CA ASP A 123 0.69 7.60 1.10
C ASP A 123 0.72 6.14 1.58
N MET A 124 1.86 5.70 2.12
CA MET A 124 2.04 4.34 2.63
C MET A 124 1.47 4.15 4.05
N SER A 125 0.95 5.22 4.66
CA SER A 125 0.34 5.25 5.98
C SER A 125 -0.88 6.15 5.95
N GLY A 126 -2.09 5.59 6.09
CA GLY A 126 -3.35 6.32 6.05
C GLY A 126 -3.79 6.75 4.64
N GLY A 127 -4.74 7.69 4.58
CA GLY A 127 -5.40 8.12 3.35
C GLY A 127 -6.40 7.07 2.88
N THR A 128 -5.92 6.06 2.15
CA THR A 128 -6.71 4.98 1.56
C THR A 128 -6.12 3.61 1.87
N LEU A 129 -7.00 2.62 2.05
CA LEU A 129 -6.60 1.23 2.06
C LEU A 129 -6.27 0.81 0.63
N GLU A 130 -5.08 0.23 0.44
CA GLU A 130 -4.57 -0.10 -0.89
C GLU A 130 -4.66 -1.61 -1.13
N TYR A 131 -5.42 -2.02 -2.15
CA TYR A 131 -5.34 -3.41 -2.61
C TYR A 131 -3.94 -3.69 -3.15
N THR A 132 -3.36 -4.80 -2.71
CA THR A 132 -2.21 -5.41 -3.37
C THR A 132 -2.62 -6.75 -3.98
N MET A 133 -1.91 -7.18 -5.02
CA MET A 133 -2.15 -8.46 -5.67
C MET A 133 -1.65 -9.62 -4.79
N ALA A 134 -2.41 -9.91 -3.75
CA ALA A 134 -2.22 -10.98 -2.79
C ALA A 134 -3.57 -11.67 -2.54
N ASN A 135 -3.60 -12.99 -2.66
CA ASN A 135 -4.81 -13.77 -2.65
C ASN A 135 -4.71 -15.04 -1.79
N TYR A 136 -5.78 -15.39 -1.08
CA TYR A 136 -5.88 -16.66 -0.37
C TYR A 136 -6.42 -17.77 -1.28
N ASN A 137 -5.61 -18.80 -1.50
CA ASN A 137 -5.99 -20.04 -2.17
C ASN A 137 -6.65 -19.90 -3.56
N ASP A 138 -6.28 -18.87 -4.33
CA ASP A 138 -6.84 -18.55 -5.65
C ASP A 138 -8.36 -18.29 -5.63
N ILE A 139 -8.89 -17.87 -4.48
CA ILE A 139 -10.31 -17.57 -4.31
C ILE A 139 -10.61 -16.19 -4.89
N ILE A 140 -11.33 -16.18 -6.00
CA ILE A 140 -11.73 -14.97 -6.72
C ILE A 140 -12.68 -14.09 -5.88
N ALA A 141 -13.67 -14.71 -5.23
CA ALA A 141 -14.77 -14.04 -4.52
C ALA A 141 -15.40 -12.89 -5.35
N ASP A 142 -15.65 -11.73 -4.75
CA ASP A 142 -16.33 -10.60 -5.38
C ASP A 142 -15.35 -9.58 -6.02
N SER A 143 -14.13 -10.01 -6.32
CA SER A 143 -13.09 -9.19 -6.97
C SER A 143 -13.45 -8.69 -8.37
N GLY A 144 -14.45 -9.30 -9.01
CA GLY A 144 -14.82 -9.05 -10.39
C GLY A 144 -14.01 -9.84 -11.42
N PHE A 145 -13.05 -10.67 -11.01
CA PHE A 145 -12.39 -11.60 -11.93
C PHE A 145 -13.32 -12.77 -12.27
N THR A 146 -13.21 -13.31 -13.49
CA THR A 146 -13.81 -14.60 -13.85
C THR A 146 -12.83 -15.76 -13.72
N ILE A 147 -11.54 -15.44 -13.86
CA ILE A 147 -10.40 -16.36 -13.75
C ILE A 147 -9.29 -15.59 -13.01
N ILE A 148 -8.59 -16.25 -12.10
CA ILE A 148 -7.44 -15.65 -11.42
C ILE A 148 -6.37 -15.24 -12.45
N PRO A 149 -5.70 -14.08 -12.31
CA PRO A 149 -4.65 -13.66 -13.23
C PRO A 149 -3.47 -14.64 -13.29
N GLU A 150 -2.58 -14.44 -14.28
CA GLU A 150 -1.32 -15.19 -14.34
C GLU A 150 -0.52 -15.03 -13.03
N SER A 151 0.11 -16.11 -12.56
CA SER A 151 0.80 -16.17 -11.25
C SER A 151 1.96 -15.17 -11.10
N LYS A 152 2.50 -14.62 -12.18
CA LYS A 152 3.52 -13.54 -12.11
C LYS A 152 2.96 -12.22 -11.54
N TYR A 153 1.63 -12.04 -11.56
CA TYR A 153 0.98 -10.79 -11.17
C TYR A 153 0.48 -10.77 -9.73
N TYR A 154 0.50 -11.88 -9.00
CA TYR A 154 0.01 -11.92 -7.63
C TYR A 154 0.74 -12.99 -6.80
N TYR A 155 0.61 -12.90 -5.48
CA TYR A 155 1.04 -13.96 -4.58
C TYR A 155 -0.14 -14.73 -4.02
N LYS A 156 -0.07 -16.06 -4.12
CA LYS A 156 -0.99 -16.98 -3.47
C LYS A 156 -0.51 -17.29 -2.06
N TYR A 157 -1.39 -17.18 -1.08
CA TYR A 157 -1.20 -17.62 0.30
C TYR A 157 -2.12 -18.80 0.61
N THR A 158 -1.59 -19.79 1.33
CA THR A 158 -2.25 -21.09 1.54
C THR A 158 -2.64 -21.35 2.99
N SER A 159 -2.30 -20.44 3.91
CA SER A 159 -2.61 -20.54 5.34
C SER A 159 -2.95 -19.17 5.91
N ILE A 160 -3.88 -19.15 6.85
CA ILE A 160 -4.19 -17.97 7.68
C ILE A 160 -3.10 -17.73 8.74
N ASP A 161 -2.32 -18.76 9.07
CA ASP A 161 -1.11 -18.63 9.87
C ASP A 161 0.01 -18.09 8.99
N VAL A 162 0.46 -16.88 9.28
CA VAL A 162 1.49 -16.18 8.52
C VAL A 162 2.83 -16.91 8.49
N SER A 163 3.12 -17.74 9.50
CA SER A 163 4.32 -18.58 9.54
C SER A 163 4.27 -19.77 8.58
N LEU A 164 3.11 -20.05 7.99
CA LEU A 164 2.85 -21.18 7.09
C LEU A 164 2.23 -20.75 5.75
N ALA A 165 2.00 -19.46 5.54
CA ALA A 165 1.22 -18.90 4.43
C ALA A 165 1.82 -19.17 3.04
N CYS A 166 3.13 -19.39 2.94
CA CYS A 166 3.81 -19.73 1.70
C CYS A 166 4.09 -21.23 1.62
N ASN A 167 3.04 -22.02 1.38
CA ASN A 167 3.09 -23.47 1.20
C ASN A 167 3.73 -24.22 2.39
N GLY A 168 3.34 -23.88 3.62
CA GLY A 168 3.88 -24.49 4.84
C GLY A 168 5.13 -23.80 5.39
N SER A 169 5.45 -22.61 4.88
CA SER A 169 6.55 -21.77 5.37
C SER A 169 6.14 -20.29 5.42
N ALA A 170 6.94 -19.47 6.10
CA ALA A 170 6.71 -18.03 6.17
C ALA A 170 6.93 -17.37 4.80
N CYS A 171 6.11 -16.37 4.49
CA CYS A 171 6.23 -15.59 3.26
C CYS A 171 7.30 -14.49 3.39
N LEU A 172 8.56 -14.91 3.39
CA LEU A 172 9.66 -13.97 3.48
C LEU A 172 9.64 -12.97 2.32
N SER A 173 10.03 -11.72 2.58
CA SER A 173 10.04 -10.60 1.63
C SER A 173 8.67 -10.13 1.16
N HIS A 174 7.59 -10.53 1.83
CA HIS A 174 6.23 -10.08 1.51
C HIS A 174 5.65 -9.12 2.56
N GLY A 175 6.41 -8.78 3.61
CA GLY A 175 5.97 -7.85 4.65
C GLY A 175 4.91 -8.42 5.61
N LEU A 176 4.53 -9.70 5.42
CA LEU A 176 3.55 -10.39 6.25
C LEU A 176 4.18 -11.05 7.49
N SER A 177 5.43 -11.53 7.39
CA SER A 177 6.10 -12.21 8.51
C SER A 177 7.14 -11.33 9.22
N GLU A 178 8.10 -10.77 8.50
CA GLU A 178 9.28 -10.15 9.11
C GLU A 178 9.01 -8.79 9.70
N THR A 179 8.07 -8.07 9.09
CA THR A 179 7.71 -6.70 9.47
C THR A 179 6.28 -6.57 9.96
N SER A 180 5.60 -7.70 10.21
CA SER A 180 4.19 -7.72 10.58
C SER A 180 3.91 -6.85 11.80
N GLY A 181 3.04 -5.86 11.65
CA GLY A 181 2.59 -5.02 12.77
C GLY A 181 3.70 -4.25 13.50
N TRP A 182 4.84 -4.01 12.83
CA TRP A 182 5.85 -3.09 13.36
C TRP A 182 5.20 -1.72 13.63
N TYR A 183 5.71 -1.02 14.65
CA TYR A 183 5.12 0.22 15.17
C TYR A 183 3.68 0.10 15.73
N ASN A 184 3.21 -1.13 15.98
CA ASN A 184 1.86 -1.47 16.41
C ASN A 184 0.79 -1.27 15.32
N ASP A 185 1.20 -1.29 14.05
CA ASP A 185 0.29 -1.36 12.92
C ASP A 185 -0.60 -2.61 13.02
N TYR A 186 -1.84 -2.49 12.56
CA TYR A 186 -2.76 -3.62 12.55
C TYR A 186 -2.38 -4.64 11.48
N SER A 187 -2.39 -5.92 11.85
CA SER A 187 -2.10 -7.03 10.95
C SER A 187 -3.17 -8.11 11.08
N ASN A 188 -3.81 -8.48 9.98
CA ASN A 188 -4.77 -9.58 9.91
C ASN A 188 -4.66 -10.32 8.58
N MET A 189 -4.45 -11.63 8.64
CA MET A 189 -4.23 -12.47 7.47
C MET A 189 -5.52 -12.70 6.68
N LEU A 190 -5.33 -12.98 5.38
CA LEU A 190 -6.39 -13.42 4.47
C LEU A 190 -6.96 -14.77 4.91
N ASN A 191 -8.20 -15.03 4.52
CA ASN A 191 -8.87 -16.30 4.76
C ASN A 191 -9.85 -16.61 3.62
N GLU A 192 -10.54 -17.75 3.72
CA GLU A 192 -11.49 -18.21 2.70
C GLU A 192 -12.70 -17.28 2.48
N ILE A 193 -13.07 -16.45 3.46
CA ILE A 193 -14.18 -15.50 3.35
C ILE A 193 -13.68 -14.17 2.78
N HIS A 194 -12.49 -13.73 3.21
CA HIS A 194 -11.90 -12.44 2.84
C HIS A 194 -10.55 -12.65 2.15
N PRO A 195 -10.54 -13.05 0.86
CA PRO A 195 -9.35 -13.62 0.23
C PRO A 195 -8.41 -12.58 -0.38
N TRP A 196 -8.67 -11.28 -0.29
CA TRP A 196 -7.85 -10.21 -0.90
C TRP A 196 -7.24 -9.30 0.16
N LEU A 197 -5.99 -8.86 -0.07
CA LEU A 197 -5.21 -8.09 0.92
C LEU A 197 -5.30 -6.58 0.70
N LEU A 198 -5.46 -5.86 1.80
CA LEU A 198 -5.33 -4.40 1.88
C LEU A 198 -4.08 -4.05 2.69
N ASN A 199 -3.40 -2.97 2.32
CA ASN A 199 -2.27 -2.41 3.05
C ASN A 199 -2.48 -0.92 3.38
N GLY A 200 -1.67 -0.36 4.28
CA GLY A 200 -1.54 1.09 4.53
C GLY A 200 -2.50 1.70 5.56
N GLY A 201 -3.68 1.12 5.77
CA GLY A 201 -4.73 1.73 6.60
C GLY A 201 -5.43 2.91 5.90
N TRP A 202 -6.40 3.55 6.55
CA TRP A 202 -7.14 4.69 5.98
C TRP A 202 -7.04 5.91 6.91
N TYR A 203 -7.44 7.10 6.43
CA TYR A 203 -7.27 8.36 7.17
C TYR A 203 -7.92 8.37 8.57
N GLY A 204 -8.99 7.58 8.75
CA GLY A 204 -9.74 7.46 10.00
C GLY A 204 -9.33 6.26 10.86
N SER A 205 -8.27 5.53 10.50
CA SER A 205 -7.69 4.53 11.38
C SER A 205 -7.33 5.18 12.72
N TYR A 206 -7.89 4.63 13.81
CA TYR A 206 -7.59 5.12 15.16
C TYR A 206 -6.15 4.77 15.56
N ASN A 207 -5.48 5.68 16.28
CA ASN A 207 -4.18 5.47 16.93
C ASN A 207 -3.03 5.10 15.95
N PHE A 208 -2.32 4.01 16.26
CA PHE A 208 -1.12 3.47 15.60
C PHE A 208 -1.47 2.38 14.59
N LEU A 209 -2.75 2.25 14.18
CA LEU A 209 -3.16 1.09 13.40
C LEU A 209 -2.81 1.24 11.92
N SER A 210 -2.77 2.44 11.35
CA SER A 210 -2.37 2.66 9.96
C SER A 210 -0.88 2.88 9.83
N GLY A 211 -0.28 2.24 8.84
CA GLY A 211 1.14 2.41 8.55
C GLY A 211 1.61 1.50 7.45
N LEU A 212 2.91 1.59 7.18
CA LEU A 212 3.59 0.82 6.14
C LEU A 212 3.56 -0.69 6.42
N TYR A 213 3.38 -1.08 7.68
CA TYR A 213 3.35 -2.46 8.15
C TYR A 213 1.95 -2.96 8.43
N TYR A 214 0.95 -2.14 8.12
CA TYR A 214 -0.45 -2.52 8.17
C TYR A 214 -0.78 -3.48 7.04
N TYR A 215 -1.47 -4.57 7.38
CA TYR A 215 -2.22 -5.33 6.40
C TYR A 215 -3.49 -5.90 6.99
N SER A 216 -4.52 -6.05 6.17
CA SER A 216 -5.75 -6.73 6.56
C SER A 216 -6.35 -7.51 5.42
N SER A 217 -7.12 -8.54 5.74
CA SER A 217 -8.11 -9.07 4.84
C SER A 217 -9.12 -7.99 4.46
N ALA A 218 -9.55 -7.95 3.21
CA ALA A 218 -10.64 -7.09 2.76
C ALA A 218 -11.98 -7.72 3.14
N ASP A 219 -12.66 -7.15 4.14
CA ASP A 219 -13.95 -7.66 4.63
C ASP A 219 -15.00 -7.79 3.51
N ASP A 220 -14.92 -6.92 2.49
CA ASP A 220 -15.84 -6.94 1.36
C ASP A 220 -15.35 -7.82 0.19
N SER A 221 -14.40 -8.73 0.42
CA SER A 221 -14.02 -9.82 -0.50
C SER A 221 -13.59 -9.40 -1.92
N GLY A 222 -13.05 -8.19 -2.07
CA GLY A 222 -12.49 -7.68 -3.32
C GLY A 222 -13.37 -6.68 -4.10
N VAL A 223 -14.55 -6.32 -3.59
CA VAL A 223 -15.43 -5.33 -4.23
C VAL A 223 -14.86 -3.91 -4.21
N SER A 224 -15.51 -3.01 -4.96
CA SER A 224 -15.27 -1.57 -4.84
C SER A 224 -15.81 -1.02 -3.52
N ASN A 225 -14.96 -0.33 -2.76
CA ASN A 225 -15.38 0.43 -1.58
C ASN A 225 -14.89 1.89 -1.70
N SER A 226 -15.64 2.81 -1.09
CA SER A 226 -15.26 4.21 -0.99
C SER A 226 -13.84 4.41 -0.44
N VAL A 227 -13.35 3.60 0.51
CA VAL A 227 -12.01 3.80 1.09
C VAL A 227 -10.90 2.97 0.43
N TYR A 228 -11.23 2.14 -0.57
CA TYR A 228 -10.27 1.25 -1.23
C TYR A 228 -9.70 1.86 -2.51
N SER A 229 -8.40 1.73 -2.66
CA SER A 229 -7.55 2.25 -3.75
C SER A 229 -6.56 1.16 -4.19
N PHE A 230 -5.64 1.50 -5.08
CA PHE A 230 -4.59 0.61 -5.56
C PHE A 230 -3.36 1.39 -6.02
N ARG A 231 -2.21 0.69 -6.04
CA ARG A 231 -0.95 1.22 -6.57
C ARG A 231 -0.54 0.55 -7.86
N LEU A 232 0.09 1.35 -8.69
CA LEU A 232 0.65 0.96 -9.98
C LEU A 232 2.16 0.78 -9.85
N VAL A 233 2.69 -0.30 -10.40
CA VAL A 233 4.12 -0.57 -10.51
C VAL A 233 4.47 -0.71 -11.99
N ALA A 234 5.62 -0.16 -12.37
CA ALA A 234 6.18 -0.31 -13.71
C ALA A 234 7.64 -0.75 -13.57
N THR A 235 7.99 -1.84 -14.24
CA THR A 235 9.39 -2.28 -14.34
C THR A 235 9.86 -2.11 -15.77
N ILE A 236 10.98 -1.40 -15.94
CA ILE A 236 11.57 -1.12 -17.24
C ILE A 236 12.77 -2.05 -17.39
N ARG A 237 12.85 -2.76 -18.52
CA ARG A 237 13.96 -3.65 -18.86
C ARG A 237 14.94 -2.97 -19.81
#